data_AF-A0A3B0SJ16-F1
#
_entry.id   AF-A0A3B0SJ16-F1
#
_cell.length_a   1.000
_cell.length_b   1.000
_cell.length_c   1.000
_cell.angle_alpha   90.00
_cell.angle_beta   90.00
_cell.angle_gamma   90.00
#
_symmetry.space_group_name_H-M   'P 1'
#
loop_
_entity.id
_entity.type
_entity.pdbx_description
1 polymer ?
#
loop_
_entity_poly.entity_id
_entity_poly.type
_entity_poly.pdbx_seq_one_letter_code
_entity_poly.pdbx_strand_id
1 'polypeptide(L)'
;MDRNKRQLNAIRKWLEAAAPDIGADLSIRLWNGDVVPLGPNAKDDIVIAVNSPEVVRRLIFAPKLMTIFELYSESLLDIDGGTPLEAARRWDHMRVLTYARSMSKTGLMKTLWPFVFKSKGATASNELSYEKKVADKIADGRNDMD
;
A
#
# COMPACT_ATOMS: atom_id res chain seq x y z
N MET A 1 -1.51 15.65 -17.95
CA MET A 1 -0.85 14.38 -17.55
C MET A 1 -1.72 13.74 -16.48
N ASP A 2 -2.32 12.59 -16.76
CA ASP A 2 -3.32 11.95 -15.90
C ASP A 2 -2.75 11.60 -14.51
N ARG A 3 -3.53 11.81 -13.44
CA ARG A 3 -3.11 11.53 -12.06
C ARG A 3 -2.65 10.08 -11.89
N ASN A 4 -3.40 9.14 -12.46
CA ASN A 4 -3.09 7.72 -12.45
C ASN A 4 -1.71 7.44 -13.09
N LYS A 5 -1.41 8.05 -14.24
CA LYS A 5 -0.09 7.93 -14.90
C LYS A 5 1.03 8.48 -14.04
N ARG A 6 0.81 9.60 -13.33
CA ARG A 6 1.80 10.16 -12.40
C ARG A 6 2.06 9.24 -11.21
N GLN A 7 1.00 8.63 -10.67
CA GLN A 7 1.10 7.67 -9.57
C GLN A 7 1.84 6.40 -10.01
N LEU A 8 1.47 5.82 -11.15
CA LEU A 8 2.14 4.65 -11.73
C LEU A 8 3.62 4.89 -12.00
N ASN A 9 3.96 6.02 -12.62
CA ASN A 9 5.36 6.38 -12.88
C ASN A 9 6.15 6.58 -11.59
N ALA A 10 5.54 7.18 -10.56
CA ALA A 10 6.19 7.40 -9.27
C ALA A 10 6.44 6.09 -8.51
N ILE A 11 5.44 5.20 -8.42
CA ILE A 11 5.59 3.93 -7.71
C ILE A 11 6.56 3.02 -8.45
N ARG A 12 6.51 2.95 -9.79
CA ARG A 12 7.46 2.16 -10.59
C ARG A 12 8.90 2.60 -10.33
N LYS A 13 9.19 3.89 -10.47
CA LYS A 13 10.54 4.43 -10.23
C LYS A 13 11.02 4.14 -8.81
N TRP A 14 10.13 4.20 -7.83
CA TRP A 14 10.48 3.87 -6.45
C TRP A 14 10.78 2.39 -6.27
N LEU A 15 9.95 1.50 -6.82
CA LEU A 15 10.15 0.05 -6.75
C LEU A 15 11.43 -0.38 -7.46
N GLU A 16 11.70 0.15 -8.66
CA GLU A 16 12.93 -0.13 -9.42
C GLU A 16 14.18 0.33 -8.66
N ALA A 17 14.13 1.49 -8.01
CA ALA A 17 15.23 1.96 -7.18
C ALA A 17 15.39 1.16 -5.88
N ALA A 18 14.29 0.60 -5.34
CA ALA A 18 14.29 -0.15 -4.10
C ALA A 18 14.57 -1.65 -4.25
N ALA A 19 14.31 -2.22 -5.43
CA ALA A 19 14.48 -3.65 -5.70
C ALA A 19 15.89 -4.18 -5.37
N PRO A 20 17.00 -3.49 -5.67
CA PRO A 20 18.33 -3.98 -5.33
C PRO A 20 18.57 -4.12 -3.82
N ASP A 21 18.01 -3.20 -3.03
CA ASP A 21 18.23 -3.14 -1.59
C ASP A 21 17.26 -4.04 -0.81
N ILE A 22 16.03 -4.19 -1.31
CA ILE A 22 15.03 -5.12 -0.77
C ILE A 22 15.47 -6.57 -1.06
N GLY A 23 15.94 -6.84 -2.28
CA GLY A 23 16.48 -8.13 -2.69
C GLY A 23 15.52 -9.29 -2.41
N ALA A 24 14.23 -9.09 -2.67
CA ALA A 24 13.20 -10.09 -2.41
C ALA A 24 12.93 -10.93 -3.66
N ASP A 25 12.72 -12.23 -3.47
CA ASP A 25 12.44 -13.20 -4.54
C ASP A 25 10.95 -13.18 -4.94
N LEU A 26 10.36 -11.99 -5.11
CA LEU A 26 8.94 -11.83 -5.42
C LEU A 26 8.67 -10.61 -6.32
N SER A 27 7.50 -10.62 -6.95
CA SER A 27 7.05 -9.57 -7.87
C SER A 27 5.86 -8.80 -7.31
N ILE A 28 5.72 -7.52 -7.69
CA ILE A 28 4.54 -6.70 -7.41
C ILE A 28 3.76 -6.48 -8.70
N ARG A 29 2.47 -6.79 -8.70
CA ARG A 29 1.54 -6.36 -9.76
C ARG A 29 0.82 -5.10 -9.34
N LEU A 30 0.89 -4.07 -10.17
CA LEU A 30 0.22 -2.79 -9.94
C LEU A 30 -1.23 -2.84 -10.46
N TRP A 31 -2.03 -1.84 -10.07
CA TRP A 31 -3.46 -1.75 -10.39
C TRP A 31 -3.78 -1.56 -11.87
N ASN A 32 -2.77 -1.28 -12.71
CA ASN A 32 -2.90 -1.27 -14.16
C ASN A 32 -2.50 -2.60 -14.81
N GLY A 33 -2.15 -3.61 -14.02
CA GLY A 33 -1.70 -4.93 -14.47
C GLY A 33 -0.19 -5.06 -14.64
N ASP A 34 0.58 -3.97 -14.57
CA ASP A 34 2.03 -4.03 -14.77
C ASP A 34 2.72 -4.76 -13.61
N VAL A 35 3.64 -5.66 -13.93
CA VAL A 35 4.41 -6.43 -12.95
C VAL A 35 5.82 -5.85 -12.82
N VAL A 36 6.26 -5.62 -11.58
CA VAL A 36 7.56 -5.07 -11.22
C VAL A 36 8.29 -6.07 -10.32
N PRO A 37 9.43 -6.65 -10.75
CA PRO A 37 10.21 -7.57 -9.92
C PRO A 37 10.93 -6.82 -8.79
N LEU A 38 10.96 -7.38 -7.57
CA LEU A 38 11.63 -6.78 -6.41
C LEU A 38 13.03 -7.34 -6.13
N GLY A 39 13.62 -8.04 -7.09
CA GLY A 39 14.95 -8.62 -6.95
C GLY A 39 15.41 -9.33 -8.23
N PRO A 40 16.71 -9.65 -8.32
CA PRO A 40 17.29 -10.31 -9.49
C PRO A 40 16.77 -11.75 -9.69
N ASN A 41 16.28 -12.39 -8.63
CA ASN A 41 15.67 -13.72 -8.66
C ASN A 41 14.17 -13.66 -8.39
N ALA A 42 13.51 -12.54 -8.67
CA ALA A 42 12.06 -12.43 -8.52
C ALA A 42 11.38 -13.55 -9.32
N LYS A 43 10.61 -14.39 -8.62
CA LYS A 43 9.86 -15.48 -9.23
C LYS A 43 8.40 -15.06 -9.35
N ASP A 44 7.78 -15.46 -10.45
CA ASP A 44 6.38 -15.17 -10.73
C ASP A 44 5.42 -16.14 -10.01
N ASP A 45 5.93 -17.01 -9.14
CA ASP A 45 5.13 -17.96 -8.38
C ASP A 45 4.47 -17.32 -7.15
N ILE A 46 4.97 -16.18 -6.64
CA ILE A 46 4.29 -15.38 -5.62
C ILE A 46 4.32 -13.91 -6.01
N VAL A 47 3.12 -13.36 -6.27
CA VAL A 47 2.95 -11.98 -6.71
C VAL A 47 2.10 -11.21 -5.71
N ILE A 48 2.59 -10.07 -5.24
CA ILE A 48 1.80 -9.15 -4.42
C ILE A 48 0.98 -8.26 -5.35
N ALA A 49 -0.33 -8.42 -5.32
CA ALA A 49 -1.28 -7.64 -6.09
C ALA A 49 -1.61 -6.32 -5.37
N VAL A 50 -1.31 -5.19 -5.99
CA VAL A 50 -1.76 -3.87 -5.52
C VAL A 50 -2.91 -3.43 -6.42
N ASN A 51 -4.14 -3.66 -5.97
CA ASN A 51 -5.35 -3.43 -6.76
C ASN A 51 -5.79 -1.96 -6.78
N SER A 52 -5.21 -1.10 -5.93
CA SER A 52 -5.57 0.32 -5.86
C SER A 52 -4.39 1.21 -5.47
N PRO A 53 -4.31 2.45 -6.01
CA PRO A 53 -3.33 3.44 -5.56
C PRO A 53 -3.51 3.86 -4.09
N GLU A 54 -4.67 3.60 -3.48
CA GLU A 54 -4.92 3.88 -2.05
C GLU A 54 -4.07 3.01 -1.11
N VAL A 55 -3.68 1.80 -1.56
CA VAL A 55 -2.74 0.93 -0.81
C VAL A 55 -1.46 1.67 -0.49
N VAL A 56 -0.83 2.24 -1.52
CA VAL A 56 0.43 3.00 -1.40
C VAL A 56 0.24 4.18 -0.46
N ARG A 57 -0.87 4.91 -0.61
CA ARG A 57 -1.19 6.05 0.25
C ARG A 57 -1.31 5.62 1.71
N ARG A 58 -2.07 4.56 2.03
CA ARG A 58 -2.24 4.10 3.42
C ARG A 58 -0.93 3.63 4.01
N LEU A 59 -0.11 2.89 3.27
CA LEU A 59 1.18 2.41 3.74
C LEU A 59 2.19 3.55 4.00
N ILE A 60 2.13 4.64 3.23
CA ILE A 60 2.95 5.83 3.50
C ILE A 60 2.63 6.44 4.88
N PHE A 61 1.35 6.54 5.23
CA PHE A 61 0.91 7.18 6.48
C PHE A 61 0.87 6.22 7.68
N ALA A 62 0.62 4.94 7.44
CA ALA A 62 0.45 3.89 8.45
C ALA A 62 1.11 2.57 7.99
N PRO A 63 2.46 2.47 7.98
CA PRO A 63 3.17 1.25 7.62
C PRO A 63 3.16 0.24 8.78
N LYS A 64 1.96 -0.19 9.21
CA LYS A 64 1.76 -1.13 10.31
C LYS A 64 1.19 -2.44 9.78
N LEU A 65 1.48 -3.55 10.47
CA LEU A 65 0.97 -4.86 10.10
C LEU A 65 -0.57 -4.90 10.04
N MET A 66 -1.25 -4.23 10.98
CA MET A 66 -2.71 -4.11 10.94
C MET A 66 -3.23 -3.43 9.66
N THR A 67 -2.53 -2.40 9.16
CA THR A 67 -2.90 -1.73 7.91
C THR A 67 -2.76 -2.66 6.71
N ILE A 68 -1.76 -3.55 6.71
CA ILE A 68 -1.61 -4.58 5.67
C ILE A 68 -2.79 -5.57 5.73
N PHE A 69 -3.17 -6.03 6.92
CA PHE A 69 -4.32 -6.91 7.10
C PHE A 69 -5.63 -6.26 6.66
N GLU A 70 -5.86 -4.99 7.01
CA GLU A 70 -7.03 -4.22 6.56
C GLU A 70 -7.08 -4.16 5.03
N LEU A 71 -5.97 -3.78 4.39
CA LEU A 71 -5.88 -3.70 2.93
C LEU A 71 -6.12 -5.05 2.25
N TYR A 72 -5.65 -6.14 2.86
CA TYR A 72 -5.93 -7.50 2.40
C TYR A 72 -7.40 -7.88 2.54
N SER A 73 -8.01 -7.57 3.69
CA SER A 73 -9.43 -7.82 3.93
C SER A 73 -10.36 -7.02 3.02
N GLU A 74 -9.93 -5.82 2.60
CA GLU A 74 -10.65 -4.96 1.65
C GLU A 74 -10.39 -5.34 0.18
N SER A 75 -9.61 -6.40 -0.09
CA SER A 75 -9.17 -6.83 -1.43
C SER A 75 -8.44 -5.72 -2.21
N LEU A 76 -7.89 -4.72 -1.51
CA LEU A 76 -7.06 -3.68 -2.11
C LEU A 76 -5.62 -4.17 -2.30
N LEU A 77 -5.19 -5.09 -1.45
CA LEU A 77 -3.92 -5.80 -1.53
C LEU A 77 -4.20 -7.29 -1.56
N ASP A 78 -3.56 -8.05 -2.45
CA ASP A 78 -3.75 -9.51 -2.53
C ASP A 78 -2.43 -10.22 -2.80
N ILE A 79 -2.45 -11.55 -2.72
CA ILE A 79 -1.31 -12.43 -2.94
C ILE A 79 -1.73 -13.52 -3.90
N ASP A 80 -1.17 -13.50 -5.10
CA ASP A 80 -1.40 -14.52 -6.12
C ASP A 80 -0.30 -15.58 -6.08
N GLY A 81 -0.66 -16.82 -6.40
CA GLY A 81 0.29 -17.91 -6.64
C GLY A 81 0.82 -18.62 -5.39
N GLY A 82 0.49 -18.15 -4.18
CA GLY A 82 0.86 -18.81 -2.93
C GLY A 82 0.05 -18.33 -1.73
N THR A 83 0.34 -18.90 -0.57
CA THR A 83 -0.31 -18.45 0.68
C THR A 83 0.34 -17.18 1.24
N PRO A 84 -0.38 -16.35 2.02
CA PRO A 84 0.21 -15.19 2.68
C PRO A 84 1.44 -15.52 3.55
N LEU A 85 1.45 -16.72 4.15
CA LEU A 85 2.58 -17.20 4.96
C LEU A 85 3.81 -17.51 4.11
N GLU A 86 3.65 -18.07 2.91
CA GLU A 86 4.76 -18.30 1.97
C GLU A 86 5.31 -16.99 1.43
N ALA A 87 4.44 -16.02 1.10
CA ALA A 87 4.86 -14.68 0.72
C ALA A 87 5.69 -14.02 1.84
N ALA A 88 5.24 -14.12 3.09
CA ALA A 88 5.96 -13.59 4.24
C ALA A 88 7.33 -14.26 4.48
N ARG A 89 7.50 -15.55 4.15
CA ARG A 89 8.79 -16.25 4.28
C ARG A 89 9.82 -15.79 3.25
N ARG A 90 9.37 -15.43 2.04
CA ARG A 90 10.24 -14.91 0.98
C ARG A 90 10.50 -13.41 1.11
N TRP A 91 9.63 -12.74 1.84
CA TRP A 91 9.80 -11.36 2.26
C TRP A 91 10.77 -11.30 3.44
N ASP A 92 12.04 -10.96 3.18
CA ASP A 92 12.99 -10.68 4.26
C ASP A 92 12.62 -9.35 4.94
N HIS A 93 11.77 -9.47 5.96
CA HIS A 93 11.25 -8.34 6.70
C HIS A 93 12.36 -7.50 7.33
N MET A 94 13.50 -8.11 7.68
CA MET A 94 14.62 -7.40 8.29
C MET A 94 15.35 -6.52 7.29
N ARG A 95 15.55 -6.97 6.05
CA ARG A 95 16.16 -6.15 4.98
C ARG A 95 15.23 -5.01 4.58
N VAL A 96 13.93 -5.28 4.45
CA VAL A 96 12.90 -4.27 4.15
C VAL A 96 12.82 -3.20 5.25
N LEU A 97 12.84 -3.59 6.53
CA LEU A 97 12.82 -2.63 7.64
C LEU A 97 14.11 -1.82 7.73
N THR A 98 15.26 -2.44 7.46
CA THR A 98 16.56 -1.76 7.47
C THR A 98 16.63 -0.74 6.33
N TYR A 99 16.15 -1.11 5.14
CA TYR A 99 16.03 -0.20 4.00
C TYR A 99 15.02 0.94 4.26
N ALA A 100 13.85 0.62 4.82
CA ALA A 100 12.86 1.62 5.19
C ALA A 100 13.38 2.60 6.25
N ARG A 101 14.27 2.16 7.16
CA ARG A 101 14.94 3.01 8.15
C ARG A 101 16.11 3.81 7.57
N SER A 102 16.87 3.25 6.62
CA SER A 102 18.00 3.94 5.98
C SER A 102 17.53 5.00 4.98
N MET A 103 16.35 4.83 4.39
CA MET A 103 15.74 5.84 3.54
C MET A 103 15.21 7.00 4.38
N SER A 104 15.78 8.20 4.19
CA SER A 104 15.25 9.42 4.80
C SER A 104 13.77 9.61 4.42
N LYS A 105 12.91 9.95 5.40
CA LYS A 105 11.48 10.25 5.18
C LYS A 105 11.27 11.25 4.03
N THR A 106 12.23 12.15 3.83
CA THR A 106 12.26 13.18 2.79
C THR A 106 12.42 12.60 1.38
N GLY A 107 13.24 11.55 1.19
CA GLY A 107 13.42 10.90 -0.11
C GLY A 107 12.17 10.14 -0.56
N LEU A 108 11.57 9.38 0.36
CA LEU A 108 10.31 8.67 0.13
C LEU A 108 9.17 9.64 -0.21
N MET A 109 9.06 10.74 0.54
CA MET A 109 8.04 11.78 0.34
C MET A 109 8.18 12.50 -1.01
N LYS A 110 9.41 12.75 -1.51
CA LYS A 110 9.62 13.39 -2.82
C LYS A 110 9.19 12.50 -3.97
N THR A 111 9.50 11.21 -3.93
CA THR A 111 9.15 10.28 -5.01
C THR A 111 7.67 9.93 -5.00
N LEU A 112 7.09 9.71 -3.80
CA LEU A 112 5.69 9.30 -3.64
C LEU A 112 4.71 10.48 -3.42
N TRP A 113 5.15 11.72 -3.67
CA TRP A 113 4.30 12.92 -3.56
C TRP A 113 2.94 12.82 -4.30
N PRO A 114 2.81 12.14 -5.46
CA PRO A 114 1.51 12.03 -6.14
C PRO A 114 0.46 11.23 -5.37
N PHE A 115 0.89 10.42 -4.39
CA PHE A 115 0.00 9.65 -3.51
C PHE A 115 -0.43 10.47 -2.28
N VAL A 116 0.38 11.45 -1.88
CA VAL A 116 0.13 12.32 -0.72
C VAL A 116 -0.82 13.46 -1.06
N PHE A 117 -0.63 14.10 -2.22
CA PHE A 117 -1.46 15.22 -2.64
C PHE A 117 -2.80 14.75 -3.25
N LYS A 118 -3.92 15.07 -2.58
CA LYS A 118 -5.26 14.99 -3.18
C LYS A 118 -5.35 16.10 -4.24
N SER A 119 -5.10 15.77 -5.51
CA SER A 119 -5.63 16.58 -6.60
C SER A 119 -7.16 16.55 -6.49
N LYS A 120 -7.77 17.73 -6.29
CA LYS A 120 -9.22 17.92 -6.34
C LYS A 120 -9.73 17.46 -7.71
N GLY A 121 -10.24 16.24 -7.81
CA GLY A 121 -10.73 15.74 -9.10
C GLY A 121 -10.88 14.23 -9.26
N ALA A 122 -10.85 13.44 -8.18
CA ALA A 122 -11.33 12.06 -8.24
C ALA A 122 -12.11 11.80 -6.95
N THR A 123 -13.43 11.89 -7.08
CA THR A 123 -14.39 11.33 -6.14
C THR A 123 -14.09 9.84 -6.06
N ALA A 124 -13.26 9.44 -5.10
CA ALA A 124 -13.40 8.13 -4.50
C ALA A 124 -14.82 8.11 -3.93
N SER A 125 -15.68 7.23 -4.44
CA SER A 125 -16.99 6.95 -3.88
C SER A 125 -16.80 6.59 -2.40
N ASN A 126 -17.01 7.60 -1.56
CA ASN A 126 -16.81 7.57 -0.14
C ASN A 126 -18.09 7.08 0.55
N GLU A 127 -18.61 5.94 0.11
CA GLU A 127 -19.95 5.49 0.50
C GLU A 127 -19.98 4.68 1.81
N LEU A 128 -18.84 4.43 2.48
CA LEU A 128 -18.81 3.50 3.62
C LEU A 128 -18.02 3.94 4.87
N SER A 129 -17.65 5.22 5.04
CA SER A 129 -16.70 5.55 6.13
C SER A 129 -16.96 6.80 6.97
N TYR A 130 -18.09 7.49 6.85
CA TYR A 130 -18.42 8.59 7.78
C TYR A 130 -19.80 8.51 8.43
N GLU A 131 -20.82 7.98 7.73
CA GLU A 131 -22.17 7.90 8.32
C GLU A 131 -22.28 6.88 9.45
N LYS A 132 -21.64 5.71 9.33
CA LYS A 132 -21.78 4.65 10.34
C LYS A 132 -21.10 4.98 11.68
N LYS A 133 -19.92 5.60 11.63
CA LYS A 133 -19.13 5.91 12.85
C LYS A 133 -19.64 7.13 13.63
N VAL A 134 -20.37 8.04 12.99
CA VAL A 134 -21.00 9.16 13.69
C VAL A 134 -22.40 8.77 14.20
N ALA A 135 -23.15 7.97 13.45
CA ALA A 135 -24.43 7.44 13.91
C ALA A 135 -24.28 6.58 15.18
N ASP A 136 -23.34 5.64 15.22
CA ASP A 136 -23.12 4.79 16.41
C ASP A 136 -22.62 5.59 17.62
N LYS A 137 -21.74 6.58 17.40
CA LYS A 137 -21.17 7.35 18.52
C LYS A 137 -22.10 8.43 19.06
N ILE A 138 -23.07 8.89 18.27
CA ILE A 138 -24.13 9.80 18.73
C ILE A 138 -25.24 9.03 19.46
N ALA A 139 -25.48 7.76 19.10
CA ALA A 139 -26.47 6.92 19.77
C ALA A 139 -26.06 6.50 21.20
N ASP A 140 -24.77 6.34 21.46
CA ASP A 140 -24.26 5.84 22.76
C ASP A 140 -23.91 6.96 23.77
N GLY A 141 -23.89 8.22 23.32
CA GLY A 141 -23.30 9.33 24.07
C GLY A 141 -24.26 10.21 24.87
N ARG A 142 -25.54 9.85 25.04
CA ARG A 142 -26.48 10.65 25.85
C ARG A 142 -27.47 9.76 26.57
N ASN A 143 -27.20 9.49 27.85
CA ASN A 143 -28.18 9.56 28.94
C ASN A 143 -27.43 9.44 30.27
N ASP A 144 -26.65 10.49 30.56
CA ASP A 144 -26.38 10.91 31.92
C ASP A 144 -27.55 11.83 32.34
N MET A 145 -28.06 11.66 33.57
CA MET A 145 -29.22 12.31 34.23
C MET A 145 -30.53 11.51 34.17
N ASP A 146 -30.81 10.71 35.20
CA ASP A 146 -31.55 11.09 36.43
C ASP A 146 -31.35 10.00 37.51
#